data_AF-A0A927VQG4-F1
#
_entry.id   AF-A0A927VQG4-F1
#
_cell.length_a   1.000
_cell.length_b   1.000
_cell.length_c   1.000
_cell.angle_alpha   90.00
_cell.angle_beta   90.00
_cell.angle_gamma   90.00
#
_symmetry.space_group_name_H-M   'P 1'
#
loop_
_entity.id
_entity.type
_entity.pdbx_description
1 polymer ?
#
loop_
_entity_poly.entity_id
_entity_poly.type
_entity_poly.pdbx_seq_one_letter_code
_entity_poly.pdbx_strand_id
1 'polypeptide(L)'
;VETENIELSQCAGRILAREVRAAADVPSFDRSPLDGYAFRAEDVKEASADNPVTLKVLEEIAAGDVAHFEITEGTASRIMTGAPIPEGADAVTMYEVTEFTDKEVKIFRPAKPGENIVRAGEDVKKGTLLAKAGMKIDAGLAGTIAFQNIEFPAVYRKLKVGVISTGSELQNVGTTLAPGKIYDSNSHTFAAACMSKGFDAVNYGIVRDTAEEISAVLEKALSECDAVILTGGASVGDFDVTPEAMEKCGANILFRGVDLKPGMACAFAVKGKKLICGLSGNPASALTTFFVVALPALRKMAGETDCIPGEFTVTLADDFGKKSKGTRVLRGRLDLSGGEPRLMIPKDQGNVVISSAIGADCMAFVPAGSGPLPAGTKLKAFLM
;
A
#
# COMPACT_ATOMS: atom_id res chain seq x y z
N VAL A 1 6.42 -9.77 -14.77
CA VAL A 1 6.97 -10.40 -13.56
C VAL A 1 6.33 -11.78 -13.40
N GLU A 2 7.04 -12.75 -12.83
CA GLU A 2 6.52 -14.11 -12.58
C GLU A 2 5.63 -14.13 -11.34
N THR A 3 4.89 -15.23 -11.14
CA THR A 3 3.98 -15.43 -10.02
C THR A 3 4.51 -16.50 -9.07
N GLU A 4 4.25 -16.34 -7.78
CA GLU A 4 4.54 -17.33 -6.74
C GLU A 4 3.36 -17.44 -5.78
N ASN A 5 3.22 -18.60 -5.13
CA ASN A 5 2.31 -18.77 -4.01
C ASN A 5 3.14 -18.68 -2.73
N ILE A 6 2.73 -17.83 -1.80
CA ILE A 6 3.43 -17.58 -0.55
C ILE A 6 2.48 -17.80 0.62
N GLU A 7 3.01 -18.09 1.81
CA GLU A 7 2.18 -18.14 3.00
C GLU A 7 1.45 -16.81 3.22
N LEU A 8 0.19 -16.89 3.67
CA LEU A 8 -0.63 -15.73 3.98
C LEU A 8 0.06 -14.78 4.98
N SER A 9 0.84 -15.32 5.92
CA SER A 9 1.65 -14.58 6.89
C SER A 9 2.68 -13.63 6.24
N GLN A 10 3.07 -13.89 4.99
CA GLN A 10 4.09 -13.15 4.24
C GLN A 10 3.50 -12.28 3.11
N CYS A 11 2.16 -12.25 2.97
CA CYS A 11 1.51 -11.63 1.83
C CYS A 11 1.35 -10.10 1.93
N ALA A 12 1.52 -9.53 3.13
CA ALA A 12 1.32 -8.11 3.36
C ALA A 12 2.23 -7.27 2.43
N GLY A 13 1.61 -6.30 1.74
CA GLY A 13 2.28 -5.42 0.78
C GLY A 13 2.65 -6.06 -0.56
N ARG A 14 2.40 -7.36 -0.77
CA ARG A 14 2.59 -8.04 -2.06
C ARG A 14 1.45 -7.69 -3.02
N ILE A 15 1.67 -7.90 -4.31
CA ILE A 15 0.68 -7.62 -5.36
C ILE A 15 0.02 -8.94 -5.79
N LEU A 16 -1.31 -9.03 -5.73
CA LEU A 16 -2.07 -10.20 -6.17
C LEU A 16 -1.84 -10.49 -7.65
N ALA A 17 -1.54 -11.75 -7.98
CA ALA A 17 -1.40 -12.20 -9.36
C ALA A 17 -2.70 -12.73 -9.96
N ARG A 18 -3.67 -13.09 -9.11
CA ARG A 18 -4.98 -13.64 -9.51
C ARG A 18 -6.08 -12.94 -8.75
N GLU A 19 -7.29 -12.98 -9.29
CA GLU A 19 -8.45 -12.53 -8.54
C GLU A 19 -8.74 -13.48 -7.37
N VAL A 20 -9.30 -12.92 -6.30
CA VAL A 20 -9.81 -13.66 -5.15
C VAL A 20 -11.33 -13.59 -5.19
N ARG A 21 -11.98 -14.74 -5.16
CA ARG A 21 -13.43 -14.86 -5.03
C ARG A 21 -13.78 -15.52 -3.72
N ALA A 22 -14.91 -15.12 -3.15
CA ALA A 22 -15.41 -15.73 -1.93
C ALA A 22 -15.76 -17.20 -2.17
N ALA A 23 -15.11 -18.11 -1.46
CA ALA A 23 -15.41 -19.53 -1.44
C ALA A 23 -16.59 -19.85 -0.51
N ALA A 24 -16.81 -19.02 0.51
CA ALA A 24 -17.88 -19.15 1.49
C ALA A 24 -18.50 -17.79 1.84
N ASP A 25 -19.67 -17.83 2.45
CA ASP A 25 -20.31 -16.67 3.06
C ASP A 25 -19.53 -16.22 4.31
N VAL A 26 -19.53 -14.92 4.58
CA VAL A 26 -19.00 -14.31 5.80
C VAL A 26 -20.09 -13.44 6.43
N PRO A 27 -20.56 -13.75 7.65
CA PRO A 27 -20.34 -15.02 8.37
C PRO A 27 -20.91 -16.22 7.59
N SER A 28 -20.49 -17.44 7.92
CA SER A 28 -20.91 -18.67 7.24
C SER A 28 -22.27 -19.21 7.68
N PHE A 29 -22.84 -18.65 8.75
CA PHE A 29 -24.13 -19.00 9.32
C PHE A 29 -24.75 -17.78 10.00
N ASP A 30 -26.06 -17.81 10.21
CA ASP A 30 -26.77 -16.81 11.00
C ASP A 30 -26.28 -16.86 12.45
N ARG A 31 -25.84 -15.73 13.01
CA ARG A 31 -25.23 -15.67 14.33
C ARG A 31 -25.76 -14.53 15.17
N SER A 32 -25.67 -14.69 16.49
CA SER A 32 -26.02 -13.62 17.42
C SER A 32 -24.96 -12.50 17.39
N PRO A 33 -25.34 -11.22 17.29
CA PRO A 33 -24.45 -10.10 17.55
C PRO A 33 -24.30 -9.81 19.06
N LEU A 34 -25.13 -10.42 19.91
CA LEU A 34 -25.30 -10.04 21.32
C LEU A 34 -25.17 -11.27 22.24
N ASP A 35 -24.75 -11.01 23.47
CA ASP A 35 -24.97 -11.95 24.57
C ASP A 35 -26.41 -11.78 25.07
N GLY A 36 -27.20 -12.86 25.06
CA GLY A 36 -28.64 -12.72 25.16
C GLY A 36 -29.44 -14.02 25.15
N TYR A 37 -30.69 -13.92 24.70
CA TYR A 37 -31.61 -15.04 24.53
C TYR A 37 -32.16 -15.08 23.11
N ALA A 38 -32.03 -16.23 22.45
CA ALA A 38 -32.63 -16.53 21.16
C ALA A 38 -34.00 -17.20 21.38
N PHE A 39 -35.04 -16.68 20.73
CA PHE A 39 -36.42 -17.15 20.88
C PHE A 39 -37.24 -16.88 19.60
N ARG A 40 -38.50 -17.31 19.60
CA ARG A 40 -39.49 -16.97 18.57
C ARG A 40 -40.12 -15.60 18.89
N ALA A 41 -39.98 -14.63 17.99
CA ALA A 41 -40.54 -13.29 18.12
C ALA A 41 -42.05 -13.29 18.37
N GLU A 42 -42.77 -14.29 17.84
CA GLU A 42 -44.21 -14.49 18.05
C GLU A 42 -44.57 -14.70 19.54
N ASP A 43 -43.74 -15.44 20.28
CA ASP A 43 -44.01 -15.79 21.68
C ASP A 43 -44.01 -14.55 22.59
N VAL A 44 -43.31 -13.49 22.21
CA VAL A 44 -43.17 -12.25 22.99
C VAL A 44 -43.94 -11.07 22.39
N LYS A 45 -44.81 -11.31 21.40
CA LYS A 45 -45.51 -10.24 20.68
C LYS A 45 -46.33 -9.30 21.59
N GLU A 46 -46.89 -9.85 22.67
CA GLU A 46 -47.70 -9.12 23.65
C GLU A 46 -46.90 -8.71 24.91
N ALA A 47 -45.58 -8.91 24.92
CA ALA A 47 -44.73 -8.54 26.04
C ALA A 47 -44.71 -7.02 26.23
N SER A 48 -44.80 -6.56 27.48
CA SER A 48 -44.65 -5.15 27.84
C SER A 48 -43.94 -5.01 29.19
N ALA A 49 -43.58 -3.78 29.56
CA ALA A 49 -42.91 -3.53 30.84
C ALA A 49 -43.76 -3.98 32.04
N ASP A 50 -45.07 -3.79 31.97
CA ASP A 50 -46.02 -4.16 33.02
C ASP A 50 -46.49 -5.62 32.92
N ASN A 51 -46.35 -6.24 31.74
CA ASN A 51 -46.75 -7.62 31.46
C ASN A 51 -45.64 -8.36 30.68
N PRO A 52 -44.53 -8.76 31.34
CA PRO A 52 -43.46 -9.47 30.68
C PRO A 52 -43.85 -10.91 30.34
N VAL A 53 -43.34 -11.41 29.22
CA VAL A 53 -43.48 -12.83 28.85
C VAL A 53 -42.32 -13.61 29.44
N THR A 54 -42.62 -14.75 30.07
CA THR A 54 -41.59 -15.67 30.60
C THR A 54 -41.41 -16.84 29.63
N LEU A 55 -40.18 -17.08 29.21
CA LEU A 55 -39.80 -18.21 28.35
C LEU A 55 -38.90 -19.17 29.12
N LYS A 56 -39.08 -20.48 28.86
CA LYS A 56 -38.22 -21.52 29.44
C LYS A 56 -36.88 -21.59 28.70
N VAL A 57 -35.78 -21.51 29.44
CA VAL A 57 -34.43 -21.66 28.90
C VAL A 57 -34.11 -23.14 28.70
N LEU A 58 -33.76 -23.53 27.47
CA LEU A 58 -33.45 -24.92 27.10
C LEU A 58 -31.98 -25.28 27.32
N GLU A 59 -31.08 -24.38 26.90
CA GLU A 59 -29.64 -24.57 26.94
C GLU A 59 -28.91 -23.22 26.90
N GLU A 60 -27.58 -23.30 27.03
CA GLU A 60 -26.66 -22.19 26.77
C GLU A 60 -25.78 -22.54 25.56
N ILE A 61 -25.70 -21.63 24.59
CA ILE A 61 -24.94 -21.78 23.35
C ILE A 61 -23.79 -20.79 23.39
N ALA A 62 -22.58 -21.29 23.64
CA ALA A 62 -21.37 -20.48 23.64
C ALA A 62 -20.82 -20.25 22.21
N ALA A 63 -19.92 -19.28 22.06
CA ALA A 63 -19.25 -19.04 20.79
C ALA A 63 -18.37 -20.25 20.42
N GLY A 64 -18.61 -20.83 19.24
CA GLY A 64 -17.92 -22.03 18.76
C GLY A 64 -18.70 -23.33 18.96
N ASP A 65 -19.78 -23.30 19.74
CA ASP A 65 -20.71 -24.42 19.91
C ASP A 65 -21.91 -24.32 18.95
N VAL A 66 -22.72 -25.38 18.90
CA VAL A 66 -23.96 -25.46 18.14
C VAL A 66 -25.12 -25.81 19.07
N ALA A 67 -26.31 -25.33 18.76
CA ALA A 67 -27.52 -25.67 19.50
C ALA A 67 -27.82 -27.17 19.43
N HIS A 68 -28.25 -27.75 20.55
CA HIS A 68 -28.73 -29.14 20.62
C HIS A 68 -30.25 -29.24 20.64
N PHE A 69 -30.95 -28.14 20.94
CA PHE A 69 -32.40 -28.07 21.01
C PHE A 69 -32.95 -27.03 20.02
N GLU A 70 -34.05 -27.41 19.36
CA GLU A 70 -34.85 -26.47 18.57
C GLU A 70 -35.67 -25.56 19.50
N ILE A 71 -35.76 -24.28 19.15
CA ILE A 71 -36.63 -23.32 19.84
C ILE A 71 -38.07 -23.56 19.40
N THR A 72 -38.88 -23.99 20.37
CA THR A 72 -40.32 -24.17 20.22
C THR A 72 -41.10 -23.08 20.99
N GLU A 73 -42.44 -23.09 20.88
CA GLU A 73 -43.31 -22.14 21.59
C GLU A 73 -43.01 -22.07 23.10
N GLY A 74 -42.86 -20.86 23.62
CA GLY A 74 -42.63 -20.58 25.03
C GLY A 74 -41.22 -20.93 25.51
N THR A 75 -40.28 -21.17 24.59
CA THR A 75 -38.90 -21.54 24.92
C THR A 75 -37.88 -20.56 24.35
N ALA A 76 -36.71 -20.53 24.97
CA ALA A 76 -35.56 -19.73 24.55
C ALA A 76 -34.26 -20.51 24.81
N SER A 77 -33.19 -20.15 24.11
CA SER A 77 -31.84 -20.57 24.48
C SER A 77 -31.02 -19.36 24.84
N ARG A 78 -30.22 -19.48 25.90
CA ARG A 78 -29.20 -18.50 26.22
C ARG A 78 -28.12 -18.57 25.15
N ILE A 79 -27.73 -17.45 24.56
CA ILE A 79 -26.85 -17.41 23.39
C ILE A 79 -25.78 -16.33 23.59
N MET A 80 -24.54 -16.66 23.24
CA MET A 80 -23.42 -15.71 23.30
C MET A 80 -23.15 -15.07 21.93
N THR A 81 -22.51 -13.91 21.92
CA THR A 81 -22.10 -13.23 20.70
C THR A 81 -21.25 -14.16 19.82
N GLY A 82 -21.63 -14.25 18.54
CA GLY A 82 -20.96 -15.07 17.54
C GLY A 82 -21.46 -16.52 17.45
N ALA A 83 -22.26 -16.99 18.41
CA ALA A 83 -22.85 -18.32 18.36
C ALA A 83 -23.93 -18.42 17.26
N PRO A 84 -24.08 -19.59 16.60
CA PRO A 84 -25.13 -19.82 15.61
C PRO A 84 -26.53 -19.64 16.21
N ILE A 85 -27.44 -19.03 15.45
CA ILE A 85 -28.86 -18.97 15.83
C ILE A 85 -29.44 -20.40 15.84
N PRO A 86 -30.08 -20.87 16.93
CA PRO A 86 -30.69 -22.18 16.99
C PRO A 86 -31.86 -22.30 16.01
N GLU A 87 -32.13 -23.51 15.53
CA GLU A 87 -33.30 -23.78 14.70
C GLU A 87 -34.59 -23.37 15.45
N GLY A 88 -35.56 -22.81 14.73
CA GLY A 88 -36.80 -22.29 15.32
C GLY A 88 -36.72 -20.87 15.90
N ALA A 89 -35.54 -20.35 16.23
CA ALA A 89 -35.40 -18.95 16.65
C ALA A 89 -35.40 -17.99 15.45
N ASP A 90 -36.05 -16.84 15.63
CA ASP A 90 -36.03 -15.76 14.65
C ASP A 90 -35.75 -14.38 15.28
N ALA A 91 -35.50 -14.29 16.58
CA ALA A 91 -35.07 -13.06 17.24
C ALA A 91 -34.11 -13.32 18.41
N VAL A 92 -33.26 -12.32 18.71
CA VAL A 92 -32.40 -12.31 19.90
C VAL A 92 -32.65 -11.02 20.71
N THR A 93 -32.65 -11.12 22.04
CA THR A 93 -32.58 -9.94 22.92
C THR A 93 -31.37 -10.00 23.83
N MET A 94 -30.78 -8.84 24.13
CA MET A 94 -29.61 -8.73 25.01
C MET A 94 -29.95 -8.98 26.48
N TYR A 95 -28.99 -9.43 27.28
CA TYR A 95 -29.20 -9.69 28.72
C TYR A 95 -29.68 -8.47 29.50
N GLU A 96 -29.17 -7.30 29.16
CA GLU A 96 -29.37 -6.04 29.87
C GLU A 96 -30.84 -5.58 29.91
N VAL A 97 -31.68 -6.13 29.03
CA VAL A 97 -33.12 -5.82 28.94
C VAL A 97 -34.00 -7.00 29.38
N THR A 98 -33.42 -7.97 30.09
CA THR A 98 -34.10 -9.18 30.58
C THR A 98 -33.89 -9.38 32.08
N GLU A 99 -34.81 -10.11 32.70
CA GLU A 99 -34.62 -10.68 34.04
C GLU A 99 -34.60 -12.19 33.89
N PHE A 100 -33.62 -12.88 34.45
CA PHE A 100 -33.45 -14.32 34.18
C PHE A 100 -32.92 -15.12 35.37
N THR A 101 -33.12 -16.42 35.26
CA THR A 101 -32.49 -17.47 36.07
C THR A 101 -31.89 -18.51 35.11
N ASP A 102 -31.28 -19.57 35.64
CA ASP A 102 -30.75 -20.67 34.80
C ASP A 102 -31.83 -21.42 34.00
N LYS A 103 -33.12 -21.26 34.35
CA LYS A 103 -34.23 -22.04 33.76
C LYS A 103 -35.23 -21.20 32.98
N GLU A 104 -35.27 -19.89 33.20
CA GLU A 104 -36.31 -19.01 32.68
C GLU A 104 -35.77 -17.60 32.43
N VAL A 105 -36.30 -16.95 31.40
CA VAL A 105 -36.03 -15.56 31.06
C VAL A 105 -37.34 -14.79 30.91
N LYS A 106 -37.39 -13.58 31.45
CA LYS A 106 -38.47 -12.62 31.24
C LYS A 106 -38.08 -11.59 30.19
N ILE A 107 -38.99 -11.39 29.25
CA ILE A 107 -38.88 -10.47 28.12
C ILE A 107 -39.92 -9.35 28.32
N PHE A 108 -39.45 -8.10 28.34
CA PHE A 108 -40.25 -6.93 28.72
C PHE A 108 -40.74 -6.09 27.53
N ARG A 109 -40.43 -6.48 26.30
CA ARG A 109 -40.85 -5.79 25.08
C ARG A 109 -41.03 -6.78 23.93
N PRO A 110 -41.87 -6.47 22.94
CA PRO A 110 -41.96 -7.30 21.75
C PRO A 110 -40.67 -7.21 20.93
N ALA A 111 -40.36 -8.31 20.24
CA ALA A 111 -39.30 -8.37 19.23
C ALA A 111 -39.91 -8.58 17.85
N LYS A 112 -39.20 -8.16 16.80
CA LYS A 112 -39.58 -8.45 15.41
C LYS A 112 -38.84 -9.68 14.89
N PRO A 113 -39.43 -10.46 13.98
CA PRO A 113 -38.67 -11.48 13.23
C PRO A 113 -37.44 -10.86 12.55
N GLY A 114 -36.29 -11.50 12.72
CA GLY A 114 -34.98 -11.05 12.26
C GLY A 114 -34.29 -10.03 13.17
N GLU A 115 -34.89 -9.63 14.29
CA GLU A 115 -34.28 -8.67 15.21
C GLU A 115 -33.02 -9.25 15.86
N ASN A 116 -31.92 -8.49 15.79
CA ASN A 116 -30.62 -8.87 16.33
C ASN A 116 -30.09 -10.22 15.82
N ILE A 117 -30.22 -10.47 14.51
CA ILE A 117 -29.57 -11.61 13.85
C ILE A 117 -28.64 -11.07 12.77
N VAL A 118 -27.36 -11.44 12.84
CA VAL A 118 -26.41 -11.22 11.73
C VAL A 118 -26.54 -12.41 10.78
N ARG A 119 -26.96 -12.17 9.55
CA ARG A 119 -27.26 -13.23 8.58
C ARG A 119 -25.99 -13.78 7.94
N ALA A 120 -26.05 -15.05 7.53
CA ALA A 120 -25.03 -15.65 6.69
C ALA A 120 -24.82 -14.80 5.43
N GLY A 121 -23.56 -14.46 5.15
CA GLY A 121 -23.17 -13.68 3.98
C GLY A 121 -23.58 -12.22 4.00
N GLU A 122 -23.91 -11.67 5.18
CA GLU A 122 -24.22 -10.26 5.35
C GLU A 122 -23.03 -9.33 5.01
N ASP A 123 -21.79 -9.77 5.29
CA ASP A 123 -20.58 -9.06 4.88
C ASP A 123 -20.15 -9.48 3.46
N VAL A 124 -19.90 -10.79 3.26
CA VAL A 124 -19.46 -11.33 1.98
C VAL A 124 -20.32 -12.51 1.58
N LYS A 125 -20.91 -12.48 0.39
CA LYS A 125 -21.58 -13.63 -0.20
C LYS A 125 -20.63 -14.51 -1.01
N LYS A 126 -20.81 -15.82 -0.95
CA LYS A 126 -20.11 -16.79 -1.78
C LYS A 126 -20.18 -16.41 -3.26
N GLY A 127 -19.05 -16.51 -3.96
CA GLY A 127 -18.89 -16.14 -5.37
C GLY A 127 -18.57 -14.67 -5.62
N THR A 128 -18.71 -13.79 -4.62
CA THR A 128 -18.36 -12.37 -4.73
C THR A 128 -16.91 -12.20 -5.12
N LEU A 129 -16.63 -11.28 -6.07
CA LEU A 129 -15.27 -10.87 -6.40
C LEU A 129 -14.73 -9.98 -5.27
N LEU A 130 -13.78 -10.49 -4.50
CA LEU A 130 -13.21 -9.81 -3.34
C LEU A 130 -12.04 -8.90 -3.74
N ALA A 131 -11.17 -9.38 -4.61
CA ALA A 131 -10.05 -8.61 -5.11
C ALA A 131 -9.67 -9.02 -6.53
N LYS A 132 -9.16 -8.06 -7.31
CA LYS A 132 -8.65 -8.28 -8.66
C LYS A 132 -7.14 -8.50 -8.63
N ALA A 133 -6.63 -9.19 -9.65
CA ALA A 133 -5.19 -9.21 -9.91
C ALA A 133 -4.66 -7.77 -10.06
N GLY A 134 -3.49 -7.52 -9.48
CA GLY A 134 -2.81 -6.22 -9.47
C GLY A 134 -3.13 -5.33 -8.28
N MET A 135 -4.02 -5.76 -7.38
CA MET A 135 -4.22 -5.10 -6.08
C MET A 135 -3.10 -5.42 -5.11
N LYS A 136 -2.69 -4.42 -4.32
CA LYS A 136 -1.79 -4.61 -3.19
C LYS A 136 -2.55 -5.21 -2.02
N ILE A 137 -1.97 -6.24 -1.38
CA ILE A 137 -2.56 -6.87 -0.22
C ILE A 137 -2.30 -5.99 1.01
N ASP A 138 -3.33 -5.30 1.46
CA ASP A 138 -3.35 -4.58 2.74
C ASP A 138 -3.87 -5.47 3.88
N ALA A 139 -4.03 -4.90 5.07
CA ALA A 139 -4.50 -5.64 6.24
C ALA A 139 -5.93 -6.17 6.06
N GLY A 140 -6.82 -5.38 5.43
CA GLY A 140 -8.20 -5.77 5.19
C GLY A 140 -8.27 -6.96 4.23
N LEU A 141 -7.59 -6.85 3.09
CA LEU A 141 -7.55 -7.91 2.10
C LEU A 141 -6.89 -9.18 2.61
N ALA A 142 -5.81 -9.08 3.40
CA ALA A 142 -5.20 -10.25 4.04
C ALA A 142 -6.19 -10.98 4.96
N GLY A 143 -6.95 -10.24 5.79
CA GLY A 143 -8.00 -10.79 6.63
C GLY A 143 -9.13 -11.44 5.83
N THR A 144 -9.57 -10.79 4.74
CA THR A 144 -10.60 -11.36 3.87
C THR A 144 -10.11 -12.64 3.19
N ILE A 145 -8.86 -12.70 2.72
CA ILE A 145 -8.26 -13.93 2.17
C ILE A 145 -8.24 -15.04 3.23
N ALA A 146 -7.94 -14.72 4.48
CA ALA A 146 -8.01 -15.66 5.61
C ALA A 146 -9.42 -16.21 5.84
N PHE A 147 -10.45 -15.35 5.83
CA PHE A 147 -11.86 -15.76 5.95
C PHE A 147 -12.28 -16.73 4.84
N GLN A 148 -11.62 -16.68 3.69
CA GLN A 148 -11.86 -17.60 2.57
C GLN A 148 -11.00 -18.88 2.64
N ASN A 149 -10.28 -19.10 3.73
CA ASN A 149 -9.39 -20.24 3.94
C ASN A 149 -8.31 -20.39 2.85
N ILE A 150 -7.75 -19.28 2.39
CA ILE A 150 -6.68 -19.27 1.38
C ILE A 150 -5.34 -19.09 2.10
N GLU A 151 -4.67 -20.21 2.36
CA GLU A 151 -3.36 -20.24 3.02
C GLU A 151 -2.22 -19.71 2.13
N PHE A 152 -2.32 -19.95 0.81
CA PHE A 152 -1.26 -19.63 -0.15
C PHE A 152 -1.78 -18.76 -1.31
N PRO A 153 -2.01 -17.44 -1.11
CA PRO A 153 -2.43 -16.56 -2.20
C PRO A 153 -1.38 -16.46 -3.30
N ALA A 154 -1.83 -16.45 -4.55
CA ALA A 154 -0.98 -16.25 -5.72
C ALA A 154 -0.64 -14.76 -5.86
N VAL A 155 0.64 -14.41 -5.74
CA VAL A 155 1.16 -13.05 -5.85
C VAL A 155 2.20 -12.94 -6.95
N TYR A 156 2.48 -11.72 -7.42
CA TYR A 156 3.66 -11.47 -8.24
C TYR A 156 4.91 -11.48 -7.36
N ARG A 157 5.99 -12.09 -7.84
CA ARG A 157 7.28 -12.06 -7.14
C ARG A 157 7.80 -10.62 -7.01
N LYS A 158 8.58 -10.34 -5.97
CA LYS A 158 9.26 -9.04 -5.87
C LYS A 158 10.16 -8.83 -7.09
N LEU A 159 10.19 -7.59 -7.59
CA LEU A 159 11.17 -7.21 -8.60
C LEU A 159 12.54 -7.09 -7.94
N LYS A 160 13.57 -7.62 -8.60
CA LYS A 160 14.97 -7.35 -8.27
C LYS A 160 15.43 -6.14 -9.07
N VAL A 161 15.89 -5.10 -8.39
CA VAL A 161 16.37 -3.86 -8.99
C VAL A 161 17.88 -3.76 -8.76
N GLY A 162 18.65 -3.77 -9.84
CA GLY A 162 20.09 -3.52 -9.79
C GLY A 162 20.36 -2.04 -9.58
N VAL A 163 21.32 -1.70 -8.74
CA VAL A 163 21.76 -0.32 -8.51
C VAL A 163 23.23 -0.20 -8.88
N ILE A 164 23.53 0.72 -9.80
CA ILE A 164 24.88 0.98 -10.29
C ILE A 164 25.18 2.47 -10.09
N SER A 165 26.36 2.78 -9.58
CA SER A 165 26.86 4.15 -9.50
C SER A 165 28.00 4.33 -10.51
N THR A 166 28.02 5.43 -11.24
CA THR A 166 29.15 5.83 -12.08
C THR A 166 29.62 7.23 -11.69
N GLY A 167 30.93 7.44 -11.73
CA GLY A 167 31.54 8.72 -11.40
C GLY A 167 32.97 8.53 -10.94
N SER A 168 33.90 9.17 -11.65
CA SER A 168 35.32 9.11 -11.31
C SER A 168 35.64 9.78 -9.96
N GLU A 169 34.74 10.59 -9.43
CA GLU A 169 34.81 11.23 -8.11
C GLU A 169 34.35 10.30 -6.97
N LEU A 170 33.66 9.20 -7.27
CA LEU A 170 33.02 8.38 -6.24
C LEU A 170 34.00 7.45 -5.52
N GLN A 171 33.71 7.20 -4.25
CA GLN A 171 34.43 6.27 -3.38
C GLN A 171 33.45 5.53 -2.44
N ASN A 172 33.78 4.29 -2.08
CA ASN A 172 32.95 3.48 -1.18
C ASN A 172 32.92 4.06 0.25
N VAL A 173 31.77 3.94 0.91
CA VAL A 173 31.63 4.23 2.35
C VAL A 173 32.50 3.29 3.18
N GLY A 174 33.02 3.77 4.31
CA GLY A 174 33.88 2.99 5.21
C GLY A 174 35.37 3.02 4.86
N THR A 175 35.76 3.84 3.90
CA THR A 175 37.16 4.06 3.50
C THR A 175 37.57 5.51 3.75
N THR A 176 38.87 5.81 3.87
CA THR A 176 39.35 7.20 4.02
C THR A 176 39.26 7.95 2.71
N LEU A 177 38.53 9.08 2.69
CA LEU A 177 38.31 9.89 1.49
C LEU A 177 39.63 10.42 0.91
N ALA A 178 39.91 10.09 -0.35
CA ALA A 178 41.04 10.68 -1.06
C ALA A 178 40.72 12.12 -1.52
N PRO A 179 41.73 12.99 -1.72
CA PRO A 179 41.51 14.33 -2.26
C PRO A 179 40.72 14.30 -3.58
N GLY A 180 39.69 15.15 -3.67
CA GLY A 180 38.82 15.24 -4.86
C GLY A 180 37.77 14.13 -4.98
N LYS A 181 37.68 13.21 -4.01
CA LYS A 181 36.63 12.18 -3.96
C LYS A 181 35.45 12.60 -3.10
N ILE A 182 34.30 11.98 -3.36
CA ILE A 182 33.11 12.01 -2.51
C ILE A 182 32.61 10.57 -2.31
N TYR A 183 31.86 10.33 -1.23
CA TYR A 183 31.27 9.01 -1.03
C TYR A 183 30.07 8.78 -1.93
N ASP A 184 29.92 7.55 -2.41
CA ASP A 184 28.69 7.12 -3.09
C ASP A 184 27.53 7.07 -2.10
N SER A 185 26.64 8.06 -2.20
CA SER A 185 25.41 8.14 -1.41
C SER A 185 24.18 7.63 -2.17
N ASN A 186 24.25 7.58 -3.51
CA ASN A 186 23.11 7.24 -4.34
C ASN A 186 22.82 5.74 -4.27
N SER A 187 23.84 4.88 -4.27
CA SER A 187 23.62 3.43 -4.17
C SER A 187 22.86 3.05 -2.90
N HIS A 188 23.22 3.66 -1.76
CA HIS A 188 22.50 3.49 -0.49
C HIS A 188 21.09 4.09 -0.53
N THR A 189 20.93 5.26 -1.13
CA THR A 189 19.64 5.94 -1.27
C THR A 189 18.65 5.09 -2.06
N PHE A 190 19.05 4.57 -3.23
CA PHE A 190 18.16 3.80 -4.09
C PHE A 190 17.96 2.37 -3.62
N ALA A 191 18.94 1.76 -2.94
CA ALA A 191 18.70 0.51 -2.24
C ALA A 191 17.60 0.67 -1.18
N ALA A 192 17.70 1.70 -0.34
CA ALA A 192 16.69 1.99 0.69
C ALA A 192 15.31 2.34 0.09
N ALA A 193 15.29 3.15 -0.98
CA ALA A 193 14.05 3.52 -1.68
C ALA A 193 13.37 2.32 -2.35
N CYS A 194 14.13 1.40 -2.95
CA CYS A 194 13.58 0.19 -3.55
C CYS A 194 12.99 -0.74 -2.47
N MET A 195 13.73 -0.99 -1.39
CA MET A 195 13.29 -1.85 -0.29
C MET A 195 12.02 -1.31 0.40
N SER A 196 11.95 0.00 0.66
CA SER A 196 10.76 0.61 1.27
C SER A 196 9.52 0.56 0.37
N LYS A 197 9.70 0.40 -0.94
CA LYS A 197 8.61 0.26 -1.93
C LYS A 197 8.30 -1.19 -2.29
N GLY A 198 8.90 -2.16 -1.60
CA GLY A 198 8.58 -3.58 -1.74
C GLY A 198 9.35 -4.29 -2.86
N PHE A 199 10.45 -3.70 -3.34
CA PHE A 199 11.37 -4.31 -4.28
C PHE A 199 12.63 -4.82 -3.57
N ASP A 200 13.30 -5.81 -4.16
CA ASP A 200 14.63 -6.22 -3.72
C ASP A 200 15.68 -5.36 -4.44
N ALA A 201 16.76 -4.97 -3.75
CA ALA A 201 17.83 -4.17 -4.32
C ALA A 201 19.15 -4.96 -4.35
N VAL A 202 19.85 -4.92 -5.48
CA VAL A 202 21.18 -5.54 -5.66
C VAL A 202 22.18 -4.45 -6.02
N ASN A 203 23.19 -4.23 -5.18
CA ASN A 203 24.20 -3.21 -5.42
C ASN A 203 25.36 -3.79 -6.25
N TYR A 204 25.63 -3.19 -7.42
CA TYR A 204 26.74 -3.54 -8.31
C TYR A 204 27.98 -2.66 -8.11
N GLY A 205 27.89 -1.67 -7.22
CA GLY A 205 28.99 -0.81 -6.83
C GLY A 205 29.25 0.35 -7.79
N ILE A 206 30.44 0.93 -7.62
CA ILE A 206 30.93 2.06 -8.41
C ILE A 206 31.64 1.51 -9.65
N VAL A 207 31.21 1.96 -10.82
CA VAL A 207 31.77 1.61 -12.12
C VAL A 207 32.53 2.80 -12.69
N ARG A 208 33.55 2.53 -13.50
CA ARG A 208 34.29 3.57 -14.21
C ARG A 208 33.39 4.23 -15.25
N ASP A 209 33.62 5.52 -15.46
CA ASP A 209 32.80 6.36 -16.33
C ASP A 209 33.18 6.19 -17.81
N THR A 210 33.07 4.96 -18.32
CA THR A 210 33.27 4.62 -19.73
C THR A 210 32.10 3.80 -20.25
N ALA A 211 31.73 4.01 -21.51
CA ALA A 211 30.60 3.30 -22.11
C ALA A 211 30.81 1.78 -22.10
N GLU A 212 32.04 1.31 -22.24
CA GLU A 212 32.41 -0.12 -22.20
C GLU A 212 32.15 -0.75 -20.82
N GLU A 213 32.68 -0.14 -19.76
CA GLU A 213 32.60 -0.68 -18.40
C GLU A 213 31.15 -0.61 -17.88
N ILE A 214 30.47 0.50 -18.13
CA ILE A 214 29.05 0.66 -17.78
C ILE A 214 28.20 -0.36 -18.55
N SER A 215 28.43 -0.53 -19.86
CA SER A 215 27.70 -1.53 -20.66
C SER A 215 27.90 -2.95 -20.12
N ALA A 216 29.14 -3.35 -19.81
CA ALA A 216 29.43 -4.68 -19.27
C ALA A 216 28.72 -4.94 -17.93
N VAL A 217 28.70 -3.96 -17.02
CA VAL A 217 27.99 -4.10 -15.74
C VAL A 217 26.47 -4.04 -15.94
N LEU A 218 25.96 -3.23 -16.88
CA LEU A 218 24.55 -3.23 -17.27
C LEU A 218 24.12 -4.60 -17.79
N GLU A 219 24.91 -5.26 -18.65
CA GLU A 219 24.59 -6.60 -19.14
C GLU A 219 24.53 -7.64 -18.03
N LYS A 220 25.50 -7.61 -17.11
CA LYS A 220 25.48 -8.45 -15.92
C LYS A 220 24.23 -8.18 -15.08
N ALA A 221 23.97 -6.92 -14.74
CA ALA A 221 22.82 -6.54 -13.93
C ALA A 221 21.49 -6.92 -14.60
N LEU A 222 21.38 -6.74 -15.91
CA LEU A 222 20.21 -7.14 -16.69
C LEU A 222 20.11 -8.66 -16.89
N SER A 223 21.09 -9.47 -16.52
CA SER A 223 20.95 -10.92 -16.45
C SER A 223 20.36 -11.39 -15.12
N GLU A 224 20.67 -10.68 -14.03
CA GLU A 224 20.33 -11.06 -12.65
C GLU A 224 19.11 -10.31 -12.08
N CYS A 225 18.76 -9.15 -12.66
CA CYS A 225 17.71 -8.25 -12.18
C CYS A 225 16.61 -8.00 -13.22
N ASP A 226 15.46 -7.48 -12.79
CA ASP A 226 14.31 -7.12 -13.64
C ASP A 226 14.37 -5.68 -14.15
N ALA A 227 15.03 -4.81 -13.40
CA ALA A 227 15.28 -3.42 -13.76
C ALA A 227 16.63 -2.98 -13.19
N VAL A 228 17.17 -1.89 -13.72
CA VAL A 228 18.42 -1.31 -13.24
C VAL A 228 18.25 0.20 -13.06
N ILE A 229 18.73 0.71 -11.93
CA ILE A 229 18.91 2.14 -11.67
C ILE A 229 20.41 2.42 -11.77
N LEU A 230 20.79 3.28 -12.70
CA LEU A 230 22.14 3.76 -12.91
C LEU A 230 22.20 5.24 -12.54
N THR A 231 23.10 5.63 -11.64
CA THR A 231 23.21 7.03 -11.20
C THR A 231 24.57 7.60 -11.56
N GLY A 232 24.58 8.79 -12.15
CA GLY A 232 25.79 9.40 -12.71
C GLY A 232 25.77 9.37 -14.23
N GLY A 233 26.50 10.30 -14.86
CA GLY A 233 26.64 10.34 -16.32
C GLY A 233 25.33 10.34 -17.13
N ALA A 234 24.26 11.02 -16.66
CA ALA A 234 22.95 11.17 -17.34
C ALA A 234 22.55 12.62 -17.73
N SER A 235 23.51 13.55 -17.72
CA SER A 235 23.44 14.96 -18.13
C SER A 235 23.74 15.21 -19.63
N VAL A 236 24.00 16.45 -20.03
CA VAL A 236 24.31 16.84 -21.43
C VAL A 236 25.77 17.27 -21.61
N GLY A 237 26.70 16.59 -20.93
CA GLY A 237 28.14 16.92 -20.96
C GLY A 237 28.97 15.94 -21.78
N ASP A 238 30.20 16.34 -22.11
CA ASP A 238 31.17 15.52 -22.89
C ASP A 238 31.57 14.21 -22.20
N PHE A 239 31.25 14.05 -20.92
CA PHE A 239 31.52 12.85 -20.11
C PHE A 239 30.26 12.02 -19.84
N ASP A 240 29.16 12.30 -20.55
CA ASP A 240 27.86 11.67 -20.29
C ASP A 240 27.65 10.38 -21.09
N VAL A 241 28.28 9.30 -20.61
CA VAL A 241 28.35 8.02 -21.33
C VAL A 241 27.19 7.07 -21.01
N THR A 242 26.25 7.41 -20.12
CA THR A 242 25.14 6.50 -19.77
C THR A 242 24.24 6.18 -20.96
N PRO A 243 23.74 7.15 -21.75
CA PRO A 243 22.91 6.82 -22.91
C PRO A 243 23.66 5.96 -23.94
N GLU A 244 24.95 6.25 -24.16
CA GLU A 244 25.81 5.44 -25.03
C GLU A 244 25.97 4.02 -24.50
N ALA A 245 26.23 3.84 -23.20
CA ALA A 245 26.34 2.53 -22.57
C ALA A 245 25.04 1.71 -22.65
N MET A 246 23.87 2.37 -22.53
CA MET A 246 22.56 1.74 -22.72
C MET A 246 22.40 1.25 -24.16
N GLU A 247 22.73 2.07 -25.16
CA GLU A 247 22.67 1.67 -26.57
C GLU A 247 23.66 0.54 -26.87
N LYS A 248 24.88 0.62 -26.32
CA LYS A 248 25.93 -0.38 -26.46
C LYS A 248 25.56 -1.74 -25.86
N CYS A 249 24.82 -1.74 -24.75
CA CYS A 249 24.26 -2.97 -24.19
C CYS A 249 23.01 -3.45 -24.94
N GLY A 250 22.63 -2.81 -26.06
CA GLY A 250 21.50 -3.19 -26.89
C GLY A 250 20.14 -2.80 -26.31
N ALA A 251 20.09 -1.84 -25.38
CA ALA A 251 18.84 -1.28 -24.90
C ALA A 251 18.33 -0.20 -25.87
N ASN A 252 17.01 -0.13 -26.03
CA ASN A 252 16.34 0.92 -26.79
C ASN A 252 15.99 2.08 -25.87
N ILE A 253 16.48 3.28 -26.17
CA ILE A 253 16.17 4.49 -25.40
C ILE A 253 14.73 4.91 -25.69
N LEU A 254 13.95 5.10 -24.63
CA LEU A 254 12.58 5.62 -24.68
C LEU A 254 12.57 7.15 -24.77
N PHE A 255 13.35 7.80 -23.91
CA PHE A 255 13.52 9.25 -23.91
C PHE A 255 14.79 9.66 -23.17
N ARG A 256 15.26 10.87 -23.47
CA ARG A 256 16.36 11.56 -22.80
C ARG A 256 15.84 12.90 -22.29
N GLY A 257 15.99 13.11 -21.01
CA GLY A 257 15.54 14.27 -20.26
C GLY A 257 14.03 14.37 -20.09
N VAL A 258 13.62 15.14 -19.09
CA VAL A 258 12.22 15.46 -18.78
C VAL A 258 12.16 16.92 -18.33
N ASP A 259 11.07 17.65 -18.63
CA ASP A 259 10.90 19.01 -18.10
C ASP A 259 10.56 18.96 -16.61
N LEU A 260 11.58 18.76 -15.77
CA LEU A 260 11.46 18.61 -14.33
C LEU A 260 12.61 19.28 -13.59
N LYS A 261 12.30 20.03 -12.53
CA LYS A 261 13.30 20.66 -11.68
C LYS A 261 13.09 20.30 -10.20
N PRO A 262 14.07 19.67 -9.53
CA PRO A 262 15.26 19.04 -10.10
C PRO A 262 14.91 17.75 -10.87
N GLY A 263 15.88 17.16 -11.58
CA GLY A 263 15.69 15.87 -12.25
C GLY A 263 15.61 15.89 -13.78
N MET A 264 15.80 17.06 -14.41
CA MET A 264 15.75 17.22 -15.87
C MET A 264 16.68 16.28 -16.63
N ALA A 265 17.88 16.05 -16.12
CA ALA A 265 18.89 15.16 -16.69
C ALA A 265 18.63 13.71 -16.27
N CYS A 266 18.08 12.91 -17.20
CA CYS A 266 17.86 11.48 -17.05
C CYS A 266 17.77 10.80 -18.43
N ALA A 267 17.92 9.48 -18.47
CA ALA A 267 17.65 8.67 -19.65
C ALA A 267 16.93 7.39 -19.23
N PHE A 268 15.88 7.02 -19.95
CA PHE A 268 15.15 5.78 -19.69
C PHE A 268 15.20 4.91 -20.94
N ALA A 269 15.52 3.64 -20.76
CA ALA A 269 15.69 2.68 -21.84
C ALA A 269 15.10 1.32 -21.46
N VAL A 270 14.86 0.47 -22.46
CA VAL A 270 14.37 -0.89 -22.28
C VAL A 270 15.20 -1.89 -23.06
N LYS A 271 15.53 -3.02 -22.43
CA LYS A 271 16.11 -4.20 -23.10
C LYS A 271 15.16 -5.37 -22.90
N GLY A 272 14.41 -5.72 -23.95
CA GLY A 272 13.31 -6.68 -23.83
C GLY A 272 12.22 -6.16 -22.87
N LYS A 273 11.97 -6.88 -21.77
CA LYS A 273 11.00 -6.47 -20.73
C LYS A 273 11.64 -5.76 -19.53
N LYS A 274 12.96 -5.49 -19.58
CA LYS A 274 13.72 -4.92 -18.45
C LYS A 274 13.93 -3.42 -18.65
N LEU A 275 13.72 -2.66 -17.59
CA LEU A 275 13.83 -1.20 -17.57
C LEU A 275 15.22 -0.78 -17.08
N ILE A 276 15.80 0.22 -17.73
CA ILE A 276 17.03 0.89 -17.29
C ILE A 276 16.71 2.36 -17.04
N CYS A 277 16.96 2.82 -15.82
CA CYS A 277 16.74 4.18 -15.35
C CYS A 277 18.10 4.85 -15.14
N GLY A 278 18.57 5.64 -16.11
CA GLY A 278 19.71 6.52 -15.98
C GLY A 278 19.29 7.81 -15.28
N LEU A 279 19.70 7.98 -14.04
CA LEU A 279 19.36 9.12 -13.19
C LEU A 279 20.57 10.02 -12.98
N SER A 280 20.32 11.27 -12.61
CA SER A 280 21.37 12.24 -12.28
C SER A 280 22.35 11.71 -11.23
N GLY A 281 23.63 12.09 -11.31
CA GLY A 281 24.57 11.89 -10.19
C GLY A 281 24.20 12.74 -8.95
N ASN A 282 23.45 13.84 -9.15
CA ASN A 282 23.02 14.69 -8.05
C ASN A 282 21.88 14.01 -7.25
N PRO A 283 22.08 13.69 -5.96
CA PRO A 283 21.18 12.78 -5.25
C PRO A 283 19.73 13.27 -5.17
N ALA A 284 19.53 14.56 -4.88
CA ALA A 284 18.18 15.10 -4.76
C ALA A 284 17.46 15.12 -6.13
N SER A 285 18.19 15.33 -7.22
CA SER A 285 17.65 15.27 -8.59
C SER A 285 17.27 13.85 -8.96
N ALA A 286 18.15 12.89 -8.67
CA ALA A 286 17.92 11.48 -8.92
C ALA A 286 16.70 10.97 -8.14
N LEU A 287 16.58 11.34 -6.86
CA LEU A 287 15.45 10.97 -6.01
C LEU A 287 14.13 11.50 -6.55
N THR A 288 14.09 12.76 -7.00
CA THR A 288 12.89 13.35 -7.62
C THR A 288 12.48 12.58 -8.87
N THR A 289 13.40 12.29 -9.79
CA THR A 289 13.07 11.51 -11.00
C THR A 289 12.69 10.06 -10.68
N PHE A 290 13.26 9.46 -9.62
CA PHE A 290 12.85 8.14 -9.16
C PHE A 290 11.38 8.12 -8.75
N PHE A 291 10.94 9.01 -7.85
CA PHE A 291 9.55 9.01 -7.40
C PHE A 291 8.55 9.42 -8.47
N VAL A 292 8.91 10.39 -9.33
CA VAL A 292 8.01 10.92 -10.36
C VAL A 292 7.90 9.99 -11.56
N VAL A 293 8.98 9.30 -11.94
CA VAL A 293 9.07 8.57 -13.22
C VAL A 293 9.37 7.08 -13.03
N ALA A 294 10.47 6.75 -12.34
CA ALA A 294 10.92 5.36 -12.23
C ALA A 294 9.98 4.49 -11.40
N LEU A 295 9.51 4.99 -10.25
CA LEU A 295 8.68 4.25 -9.30
C LEU A 295 7.33 3.84 -9.92
N PRO A 296 6.56 4.72 -10.59
CA PRO A 296 5.35 4.30 -11.29
C PRO A 296 5.60 3.20 -12.33
N ALA A 297 6.70 3.28 -13.08
CA ALA A 297 7.08 2.25 -14.04
C ALA A 297 7.44 0.91 -13.37
N LEU A 298 8.21 0.95 -12.27
CA LEU A 298 8.55 -0.23 -11.47
C LEU A 298 7.32 -0.88 -10.84
N ARG A 299 6.39 -0.09 -10.29
CA ARG A 299 5.09 -0.57 -9.76
C ARG A 299 4.30 -1.29 -10.85
N LYS A 300 4.23 -0.70 -12.06
CA LYS A 300 3.56 -1.33 -13.20
C LYS A 300 4.22 -2.65 -13.59
N MET A 301 5.55 -2.70 -13.64
CA MET A 301 6.31 -3.92 -13.93
C MET A 301 6.12 -5.01 -12.86
N ALA A 302 5.90 -4.61 -11.60
CA ALA A 302 5.60 -5.49 -10.47
C ALA A 302 4.15 -6.02 -10.48
N GLY A 303 3.36 -5.64 -11.48
CA GLY A 303 2.00 -6.12 -11.69
C GLY A 303 0.92 -5.26 -11.03
N GLU A 304 1.29 -4.14 -10.42
CA GLU A 304 0.33 -3.24 -9.76
C GLU A 304 -0.54 -2.51 -10.80
N THR A 305 -1.86 -2.48 -10.59
CA THR A 305 -2.80 -1.80 -11.48
C THR A 305 -2.86 -0.30 -11.21
N ASP A 306 -2.84 0.10 -9.94
CA ASP A 306 -2.88 1.50 -9.51
C ASP A 306 -1.46 2.03 -9.25
N CYS A 307 -0.65 2.05 -10.32
CA CYS A 307 0.78 2.31 -10.24
C CYS A 307 1.15 3.80 -10.21
N ILE A 308 0.23 4.70 -10.54
CA ILE A 308 0.43 6.15 -10.50
C ILE A 308 -0.02 6.66 -9.13
N PRO A 309 0.82 7.39 -8.36
CA PRO A 309 0.41 7.96 -7.09
C PRO A 309 -0.82 8.87 -7.25
N GLY A 310 -1.80 8.73 -6.34
CA GLY A 310 -2.93 9.64 -6.28
C GLY A 310 -2.48 11.06 -5.91
N GLU A 311 -3.02 12.06 -6.62
CA GLU A 311 -2.75 13.47 -6.35
C GLU A 311 -3.81 14.08 -5.43
N PHE A 312 -3.37 14.93 -4.51
CA PHE A 312 -4.22 15.74 -3.65
C PHE A 312 -3.72 17.18 -3.61
N THR A 313 -4.55 18.08 -3.11
CA THR A 313 -4.20 19.50 -2.97
C THR A 313 -3.57 19.73 -1.62
N VAL A 314 -2.43 20.43 -1.59
CA VAL A 314 -1.78 20.92 -0.37
C VAL A 314 -1.66 22.44 -0.42
N THR A 315 -1.69 23.07 0.74
CA THR A 315 -1.40 24.49 0.92
C THR A 315 0.06 24.67 1.34
N LEU A 316 0.83 25.46 0.61
CA LEU A 316 2.24 25.71 0.94
C LEU A 316 2.33 26.45 2.29
N ALA A 317 3.12 25.92 3.23
CA ALA A 317 3.17 26.47 4.58
C ALA A 317 3.99 27.77 4.70
N ASP A 318 5.04 27.88 3.90
CA ASP A 318 6.01 28.98 3.89
C ASP A 318 6.23 29.51 2.47
N ASP A 319 6.74 30.73 2.34
CA ASP A 319 7.08 31.29 1.03
C ASP A 319 8.14 30.45 0.28
N PHE A 320 7.95 30.27 -1.02
CA PHE A 320 8.96 29.72 -1.93
C PHE A 320 9.47 30.80 -2.89
N GLY A 321 10.63 31.38 -2.57
CA GLY A 321 11.16 32.57 -3.24
C GLY A 321 11.68 32.39 -4.68
N LYS A 322 11.71 31.18 -5.25
CA LYS A 322 12.35 30.92 -6.56
C LYS A 322 11.32 30.83 -7.68
N LYS A 323 11.63 31.45 -8.83
CA LYS A 323 10.89 31.26 -10.09
C LYS A 323 11.06 29.82 -10.63
N SER A 324 10.05 29.34 -11.35
CA SER A 324 10.01 28.03 -11.98
C SER A 324 9.75 28.18 -13.47
N LYS A 325 10.82 28.13 -14.28
CA LYS A 325 10.71 28.23 -15.76
C LYS A 325 10.01 27.00 -16.34
N GLY A 326 10.48 25.80 -15.97
CA GLY A 326 9.81 24.52 -16.24
C GLY A 326 9.11 23.99 -14.99
N THR A 327 8.51 22.81 -15.10
CA THR A 327 7.82 22.16 -13.97
C THR A 327 8.82 21.90 -12.85
N ARG A 328 8.50 22.35 -11.64
CA ARG A 328 9.34 22.15 -10.46
C ARG A 328 8.65 21.22 -9.47
N VAL A 329 9.41 20.33 -8.86
CA VAL A 329 8.95 19.47 -7.77
C VAL A 329 9.59 19.93 -6.48
N LEU A 330 8.75 20.28 -5.51
CA LEU A 330 9.16 20.56 -4.14
C LEU A 330 9.05 19.29 -3.32
N ARG A 331 10.05 19.01 -2.49
CA ARG A 331 9.99 17.92 -1.51
C ARG A 331 9.67 18.53 -0.16
N GLY A 332 8.76 17.93 0.58
CA GLY A 332 8.37 18.43 1.88
C GLY A 332 7.72 17.36 2.73
N ARG A 333 7.35 17.78 3.94
CA ARG A 333 6.57 16.99 4.88
C ARG A 333 5.13 17.47 4.84
N LEU A 334 4.20 16.52 4.84
CA LEU A 334 2.79 16.77 5.00
C LEU A 334 2.48 17.07 6.48
N ASP A 335 1.90 18.24 6.74
CA ASP A 335 1.35 18.62 8.04
C ASP A 335 -0.18 18.67 7.97
N LEU A 336 -0.84 18.01 8.91
CA LEU A 336 -2.30 17.94 9.03
C LEU A 336 -2.81 18.59 10.33
N SER A 337 -1.93 19.14 11.17
CA SER A 337 -2.28 19.67 12.49
C SER A 337 -3.27 20.85 12.45
N GLY A 338 -3.29 21.60 11.36
CA GLY A 338 -4.18 22.75 11.16
C GLY A 338 -5.57 22.42 10.57
N GLY A 339 -5.91 21.14 10.40
CA GLY A 339 -7.20 20.72 9.80
C GLY A 339 -7.25 20.82 8.27
N GLU A 340 -6.20 21.34 7.63
CA GLU A 340 -6.00 21.29 6.19
C GLU A 340 -4.61 20.72 5.84
N PRO A 341 -4.45 20.00 4.71
CA PRO A 341 -3.16 19.53 4.23
C PRO A 341 -2.20 20.68 3.92
N ARG A 342 -1.12 20.80 4.69
CA ARG A 342 -0.06 21.79 4.46
C ARG A 342 1.25 21.12 4.06
N LEU A 343 1.95 21.72 3.11
CA LEU A 343 3.28 21.28 2.70
C LEU A 343 4.34 22.12 3.41
N MET A 344 5.04 21.50 4.36
CA MET A 344 6.23 22.07 5.00
C MET A 344 7.46 21.75 4.16
N ILE A 345 8.09 22.77 3.57
CA ILE A 345 9.30 22.59 2.77
C ILE A 345 10.55 22.96 3.58
N PRO A 346 11.66 22.20 3.51
CA PRO A 346 12.93 22.65 4.04
C PRO A 346 13.41 23.91 3.31
N LYS A 347 14.21 24.73 4.01
CA LYS A 347 14.75 26.00 3.51
C LYS A 347 15.51 25.84 2.19
N ASP A 348 16.23 24.73 2.03
CA ASP A 348 16.98 24.44 0.81
C ASP A 348 16.33 23.31 0.01
N GLN A 349 16.00 23.62 -1.24
CA GLN A 349 15.43 22.74 -2.26
C GLN A 349 16.44 22.48 -3.41
N GLY A 350 17.73 22.67 -3.14
CA GLY A 350 18.81 22.49 -4.10
C GLY A 350 18.88 21.10 -4.70
N ASN A 351 19.51 21.00 -5.87
CA ASN A 351 19.61 19.77 -6.66
C ASN A 351 20.53 18.71 -6.02
N VAL A 352 21.48 19.15 -5.18
CA VAL A 352 22.49 18.32 -4.50
C VAL A 352 22.15 18.06 -3.03
N VAL A 353 21.11 18.70 -2.50
CA VAL A 353 20.83 18.77 -1.07
C VAL A 353 19.96 17.58 -0.65
N ILE A 354 20.57 16.41 -0.54
CA ILE A 354 19.85 15.18 -0.16
C ILE A 354 19.26 15.26 1.25
N SER A 355 19.87 16.04 2.15
CA SER A 355 19.36 16.27 3.50
C SER A 355 17.97 16.90 3.51
N SER A 356 17.56 17.60 2.44
CA SER A 356 16.20 18.12 2.26
C SER A 356 15.13 17.02 2.12
N ALA A 357 15.53 15.78 1.84
CA ALA A 357 14.62 14.65 1.75
C ALA A 357 14.43 13.91 3.09
N ILE A 358 15.18 14.24 4.14
CA ILE A 358 15.03 13.61 5.46
C ILE A 358 13.65 13.95 6.02
N GLY A 359 12.82 12.94 6.25
CA GLY A 359 11.46 13.10 6.76
C GLY A 359 10.49 13.72 5.75
N ALA A 360 10.88 13.88 4.49
CA ALA A 360 9.96 14.24 3.43
C ALA A 360 9.11 13.02 3.05
N ASP A 361 7.79 13.19 3.05
CA ASP A 361 6.81 12.17 2.72
C ASP A 361 5.91 12.61 1.55
N CYS A 362 6.12 13.82 1.03
CA CYS A 362 5.26 14.45 0.05
C CYS A 362 6.08 15.22 -0.99
N MET A 363 5.67 15.12 -2.25
CA MET A 363 6.20 15.91 -3.36
C MET A 363 5.09 16.73 -4.01
N ALA A 364 5.34 18.03 -4.24
CA ALA A 364 4.38 18.94 -4.83
C ALA A 364 4.87 19.56 -6.15
N PHE A 365 3.98 19.64 -7.13
CA PHE A 365 4.24 20.22 -8.44
C PHE A 365 3.97 21.73 -8.42
N VAL A 366 4.99 22.50 -8.76
CA VAL A 366 4.91 23.91 -9.10
C VAL A 366 4.84 24.02 -10.63
N PRO A 367 3.74 24.56 -11.18
CA PRO A 367 3.56 24.68 -12.62
C PRO A 367 4.70 25.45 -13.30
N ALA A 368 5.04 25.06 -14.53
CA ALA A 368 5.96 25.82 -15.37
C ALA A 368 5.47 27.26 -15.57
N GLY A 369 6.41 28.20 -15.66
CA GLY A 369 6.14 29.64 -15.73
C GLY A 369 5.82 30.33 -14.40
N SER A 370 5.69 29.60 -13.29
CA SER A 370 5.38 30.19 -11.98
C SER A 370 6.45 31.15 -11.48
N GLY A 371 6.01 32.25 -10.86
CA GLY A 371 6.86 33.16 -10.08
C GLY A 371 7.26 32.57 -8.73
N PRO A 372 7.86 33.39 -7.83
CA PRO A 372 7.90 33.07 -6.41
C PRO A 372 6.48 32.80 -5.89
N LEU A 373 6.33 31.83 -4.99
CA LEU A 373 5.04 31.45 -4.43
C LEU A 373 4.93 31.91 -2.98
N PRO A 374 3.90 32.67 -2.59
CA PRO A 374 3.66 32.98 -1.19
C PRO A 374 3.13 31.75 -0.43
N ALA A 375 3.29 31.75 0.89
CA ALA A 375 2.56 30.88 1.80
C ALA A 375 1.05 30.97 1.52
N GLY A 376 0.33 29.87 1.68
CA GLY A 376 -1.09 29.78 1.31
C GLY A 376 -1.35 29.36 -0.14
N THR A 377 -0.32 29.29 -1.00
CA THR A 377 -0.47 28.82 -2.38
C THR A 377 -0.89 27.34 -2.41
N LYS A 378 -1.95 27.02 -3.17
CA LYS A 378 -2.40 25.64 -3.37
C LYS A 378 -1.63 24.97 -4.49
N LEU A 379 -1.09 23.78 -4.23
CA LEU A 379 -0.34 22.97 -5.17
C LEU A 379 -0.92 21.55 -5.24
N LYS A 380 -0.72 20.88 -6.38
CA LYS A 380 -0.95 19.44 -6.50
C LYS A 380 0.25 18.68 -5.96
N ALA A 381 -0.01 17.66 -5.16
CA ALA A 381 1.02 16.87 -4.52
C ALA A 381 0.64 15.39 -4.44
N PHE A 382 1.63 14.55 -4.22
CA PHE A 382 1.47 13.11 -4.02
C PHE A 382 2.39 12.64 -2.88
N LEU A 383 2.02 11.51 -2.25
CA LEU A 383 2.84 10.88 -1.22
C LEU A 383 3.97 10.09 -1.85
N MET A 384 5.18 10.26 -1.30
CA MET A 384 6.40 9.60 -1.77
C MET A 384 6.36 8.10 -1.53
#